data_AF-A0A9P4V8X6-F1
#
_entry.id   AF-A0A9P4V8X6-F1
#
_cell.length_a   1.000
_cell.length_b   1.000
_cell.length_c   1.000
_cell.angle_alpha   90.00
_cell.angle_beta   90.00
_cell.angle_gamma   90.00
#
_symmetry.space_group_name_H-M   'P 1'
#
loop_
_entity.id
_entity.type
_entity.pdbx_description
1 polymer ?
#
loop_
_entity_poly.entity_id
_entity_poly.type
_entity_poly.pdbx_seq_one_letter_code
_entity_poly.pdbx_strand_id
1 'polypeptide(L)'
;EPTDVDYTFIGVNLVNGEIDVSSNDLDICSVVGPYAYNHRLLNESFYQKYGQVTVRARNTNTDVTIHSTFNVDRSQAIAYGSDAFSPALGIKSRVLLELKTAKEADVLPTGHRVDRVLGHHVSCINGISPCVFLRADELGIDNTNLLDPMQDLPKEALRKVEAIRSEAAVRIGLATSPLIHPNKFLDIVIISTPSTCKLPSGEVVNPANTDLFMRGVALHTQGRPLPLHEALTTAVAAQIQDSIVEQLLPPELAYDDVITLGHASGRIQVNATIPQGSK
;
A
#
# COMPACT_ATOMS: atom_id res chain seq x y z
N GLU A 1 -17.38 14.91 -8.01
CA GLU A 1 -18.46 13.92 -8.23
C GLU A 1 -19.43 14.01 -7.04
N PRO A 2 -20.70 13.60 -7.14
CA PRO A 2 -21.59 13.56 -5.99
C PRO A 2 -21.12 12.48 -4.99
N THR A 3 -21.09 12.85 -3.71
CA THR A 3 -20.64 12.01 -2.59
C THR A 3 -21.84 11.33 -1.93
N ASP A 4 -21.68 10.05 -1.56
CA ASP A 4 -22.73 9.29 -0.86
C ASP A 4 -22.59 9.39 0.67
N VAL A 5 -21.35 9.47 1.17
CA VAL A 5 -21.05 9.65 2.59
C VAL A 5 -19.75 10.45 2.77
N ASP A 6 -19.72 11.33 3.77
CA ASP A 6 -18.50 11.99 4.24
C ASP A 6 -17.93 11.23 5.44
N TYR A 7 -16.61 11.10 5.51
CA TYR A 7 -15.94 10.55 6.68
C TYR A 7 -14.69 11.35 7.04
N THR A 8 -14.39 11.41 8.34
CA THR A 8 -13.21 12.09 8.89
C THR A 8 -12.35 11.05 9.59
N PHE A 9 -11.08 10.94 9.21
CA PHE A 9 -10.08 10.19 9.96
C PHE A 9 -9.48 11.08 11.05
N ILE A 10 -9.26 10.50 12.23
CA ILE A 10 -8.64 11.16 13.38
C ILE A 10 -7.55 10.21 13.90
N GLY A 11 -6.30 10.51 13.58
CA GLY A 11 -5.15 9.81 14.13
C GLY A 11 -4.86 10.31 15.54
N VAL A 12 -4.64 9.40 16.49
CA VAL A 12 -4.29 9.74 17.87
C VAL A 12 -2.91 9.16 18.18
N ASN A 13 -1.95 10.03 18.50
CA ASN A 13 -0.64 9.60 18.95
C ASN A 13 -0.72 9.18 20.42
N LEU A 14 -0.50 7.89 20.69
CA LEU A 14 -0.62 7.33 22.04
C LEU A 14 0.50 7.77 23.00
N VAL A 15 1.61 8.29 22.49
CA VAL A 15 2.77 8.70 23.30
C VAL A 15 2.62 10.12 23.82
N ASN A 16 2.26 11.06 22.95
CA ASN A 16 2.17 12.48 23.29
C ASN A 16 0.73 13.03 23.30
N GLY A 17 -0.27 12.22 22.93
CA GLY A 17 -1.68 12.62 22.92
C GLY A 17 -2.08 13.55 21.77
N GLU A 18 -1.18 13.83 20.83
CA GLU A 18 -1.48 14.69 19.68
C GLU A 18 -2.53 14.07 18.76
N ILE A 19 -3.41 14.92 18.24
CA ILE A 19 -4.47 14.55 17.31
C ILE A 19 -4.05 15.01 15.91
N ASP A 20 -4.01 14.09 14.96
CA ASP A 20 -3.75 14.35 13.55
C ASP A 20 -5.05 14.19 12.74
N VAL A 21 -5.54 15.31 12.22
CA VAL A 21 -6.71 15.38 11.30
C VAL A 21 -6.31 15.84 9.91
N SER A 22 -5.01 15.85 9.60
CA SER A 22 -4.49 16.34 8.31
C SER A 22 -4.40 15.25 7.24
N SER A 23 -4.48 13.99 7.66
CA SER A 23 -4.23 12.83 6.81
C SER A 23 -5.42 11.88 6.77
N ASN A 24 -5.29 10.84 5.95
CA ASN A 24 -6.22 9.73 5.85
C ASN A 24 -5.47 8.44 6.13
N ASP A 25 -6.17 7.41 6.59
CA ASP A 25 -5.63 6.07 6.76
C ASP A 25 -6.34 5.13 5.78
N LEU A 26 -5.60 4.60 4.80
CA LEU A 26 -6.18 3.78 3.75
C LEU A 26 -6.69 2.44 4.27
N ASP A 27 -6.15 1.92 5.36
CA ASP A 27 -6.64 0.70 6.00
C ASP A 27 -8.07 0.95 6.52
N ILE A 28 -8.30 2.13 7.10
CA ILE A 28 -9.63 2.56 7.56
C ILE A 28 -10.59 2.81 6.39
N CYS A 29 -10.10 3.24 5.22
CA CYS A 29 -10.95 3.45 4.05
C CYS A 29 -11.68 2.17 3.61
N SER A 30 -11.05 1.01 3.81
CA SER A 30 -11.63 -0.29 3.46
C SER A 30 -12.94 -0.59 4.20
N VAL A 31 -13.14 0.00 5.39
CA VAL A 31 -14.32 -0.26 6.22
C VAL A 31 -15.40 0.81 6.13
N VAL A 32 -15.09 2.01 5.60
CA VAL A 32 -16.05 3.13 5.56
C VAL A 32 -17.31 2.80 4.76
N GLY A 33 -17.16 2.27 3.54
CA GLY A 33 -18.28 1.88 2.68
C GLY A 33 -19.17 0.80 3.32
N PRO A 34 -18.61 -0.37 3.71
CA PRO A 34 -19.34 -1.40 4.43
C PRO A 34 -20.02 -0.91 5.72
N TYR A 35 -19.36 -0.03 6.47
CA TYR A 35 -19.91 0.56 7.69
C TYR A 35 -21.13 1.44 7.38
N ALA A 36 -21.01 2.37 6.44
CA ALA A 36 -22.11 3.25 6.03
C ALA A 36 -23.32 2.45 5.52
N TYR A 37 -23.07 1.35 4.81
CA TYR A 37 -24.10 0.42 4.36
C TYR A 37 -24.81 -0.27 5.53
N ASN A 38 -24.06 -0.95 6.41
CA ASN A 38 -24.63 -1.72 7.50
C ASN A 38 -25.37 -0.84 8.52
N HIS A 39 -24.89 0.38 8.74
CA HIS A 39 -25.48 1.37 9.66
C HIS A 39 -26.60 2.21 9.05
N ARG A 40 -27.04 1.91 7.83
CA ARG A 40 -28.15 2.59 7.16
C ARG A 40 -27.93 4.10 6.96
N LEU A 41 -26.70 4.50 6.63
CA LEU A 41 -26.29 5.92 6.45
C LEU A 41 -26.39 6.42 4.98
N LEU A 42 -26.92 5.61 4.07
CA LEU A 42 -27.00 5.88 2.63
C LEU A 42 -28.47 6.01 2.19
N ASN A 43 -28.68 6.48 0.96
CA ASN A 43 -30.01 6.51 0.36
C ASN A 43 -30.64 5.11 0.24
N GLU A 44 -31.97 5.02 0.32
CA GLU A 44 -32.68 3.74 0.28
C GLU A 44 -32.35 2.87 -0.94
N SER A 45 -32.06 3.51 -2.07
CA SER A 45 -31.70 2.86 -3.34
C SER A 45 -30.43 2.00 -3.27
N PHE A 46 -29.56 2.21 -2.28
CA PHE A 46 -28.37 1.38 -2.09
C PHE A 46 -28.70 0.01 -1.51
N TYR A 47 -29.79 -0.10 -0.74
CA TYR A 47 -30.05 -1.30 0.04
C TYR A 47 -30.71 -2.39 -0.80
N GLN A 48 -29.99 -3.48 -0.94
CA GLN A 48 -30.37 -4.65 -1.72
C GLN A 48 -30.11 -5.91 -0.92
N LYS A 49 -30.88 -6.96 -1.19
CA LYS A 49 -30.80 -8.21 -0.43
C LYS A 49 -29.51 -8.98 -0.72
N TYR A 50 -29.07 -8.96 -1.98
CA TYR A 50 -27.88 -9.64 -2.47
C TYR A 50 -27.24 -8.81 -3.58
N GLY A 51 -25.94 -8.98 -3.81
CA GLY A 51 -25.24 -8.37 -4.96
C GLY A 51 -24.02 -7.57 -4.54
N GLN A 52 -23.59 -6.67 -5.42
CA GLN A 52 -22.44 -5.79 -5.18
C GLN A 52 -22.91 -4.34 -5.05
N VAL A 53 -22.32 -3.60 -4.11
CA VAL A 53 -22.63 -2.19 -3.84
C VAL A 53 -21.34 -1.39 -3.92
N THR A 54 -21.41 -0.22 -4.55
CA THR A 54 -20.33 0.77 -4.58
C THR A 54 -20.77 2.02 -3.83
N VAL A 55 -20.01 2.43 -2.82
CA VAL A 55 -20.25 3.63 -2.01
C VAL A 55 -19.14 4.64 -2.28
N ARG A 56 -19.50 5.88 -2.64
CA ARG A 56 -18.55 6.98 -2.85
C ARG A 56 -18.38 7.74 -1.54
N ALA A 57 -17.29 7.45 -0.84
CA ALA A 57 -16.94 8.06 0.42
C ALA A 57 -15.93 9.20 0.20
N ARG A 58 -16.25 10.43 0.62
CA ARG A 58 -15.29 11.53 0.61
C ARG A 58 -14.60 11.65 1.96
N ASN A 59 -13.28 11.63 1.94
CA ASN A 59 -12.47 11.93 3.10
C ASN A 59 -12.44 13.44 3.33
N THR A 60 -12.93 13.92 4.47
CA THR A 60 -12.98 15.35 4.79
C THR A 60 -11.62 15.94 5.14
N ASN A 61 -10.61 15.12 5.48
CA ASN A 61 -9.25 15.59 5.77
C ASN A 61 -8.50 15.99 4.49
N THR A 62 -8.77 15.30 3.37
CA THR A 62 -7.98 15.38 2.13
C THR A 62 -8.80 15.76 0.90
N ASP A 63 -10.13 15.83 1.02
CA ASP A 63 -11.12 15.97 -0.06
C ASP A 63 -11.06 14.86 -1.14
N VAL A 64 -10.28 13.81 -0.92
CA VAL A 64 -10.22 12.65 -1.83
C VAL A 64 -11.51 11.84 -1.73
N THR A 65 -12.08 11.50 -2.88
CA THR A 65 -13.23 10.60 -2.97
C THR A 65 -12.76 9.19 -3.30
N ILE A 66 -13.24 8.22 -2.52
CA ILE A 66 -12.91 6.81 -2.60
C ILE A 66 -14.18 6.05 -2.95
N HIS A 67 -14.14 5.27 -4.02
CA HIS A 67 -15.24 4.38 -4.39
C HIS A 67 -14.95 3.02 -3.72
N SER A 68 -15.79 2.65 -2.77
CA SER A 68 -15.69 1.41 -2.00
C SER A 68 -16.71 0.41 -2.50
N THR A 69 -16.24 -0.61 -3.21
CA THR A 69 -17.07 -1.65 -3.82
C THR A 69 -16.94 -2.95 -3.03
N PHE A 70 -18.07 -3.49 -2.55
CA PHE A 70 -18.12 -4.69 -1.71
C PHE A 70 -19.38 -5.51 -1.97
N ASN A 71 -19.33 -6.79 -1.60
CA ASN A 71 -20.45 -7.71 -1.74
C ASN A 71 -21.41 -7.64 -0.55
N VAL A 72 -22.69 -7.88 -0.82
CA VAL A 72 -23.79 -7.88 0.13
C VAL A 72 -24.51 -9.22 0.10
N ASP A 73 -24.80 -9.75 1.29
CA ASP A 73 -25.67 -10.92 1.50
C ASP A 73 -26.68 -10.61 2.61
N ARG A 74 -27.95 -10.98 2.40
CA ARG A 74 -29.06 -10.72 3.33
C ARG A 74 -29.11 -9.28 3.84
N SER A 75 -28.88 -8.32 2.95
CA SER A 75 -28.87 -6.88 3.27
C SER A 75 -27.80 -6.46 4.28
N GLN A 76 -26.68 -7.17 4.33
CA GLN A 76 -25.49 -6.83 5.11
C GLN A 76 -24.26 -6.94 4.21
N ALA A 77 -23.30 -6.03 4.36
CA ALA A 77 -21.99 -6.17 3.76
C ALA A 77 -21.33 -7.46 4.26
N ILE A 78 -20.84 -8.29 3.34
CA ILE A 78 -20.21 -9.55 3.67
C ILE A 78 -18.88 -9.27 4.36
N ALA A 79 -18.69 -9.79 5.58
CA ALA A 79 -17.42 -9.78 6.28
C ALA A 79 -16.64 -11.11 6.12
N TYR A 80 -17.36 -12.20 5.79
CA TYR A 80 -16.83 -13.56 5.71
C TYR A 80 -17.38 -14.29 4.46
N GLY A 81 -16.52 -14.73 3.54
CA GLY A 81 -16.78 -15.54 2.34
C GLY A 81 -15.68 -16.56 2.04
N SER A 82 -15.52 -17.05 0.80
CA SER A 82 -14.46 -18.00 0.39
C SER A 82 -13.43 -17.41 -0.56
N ASP A 83 -13.65 -16.18 -1.02
CA ASP A 83 -13.00 -15.61 -2.21
C ASP A 83 -11.74 -14.79 -1.88
N ALA A 84 -11.09 -15.06 -0.75
CA ALA A 84 -9.98 -14.26 -0.23
C ALA A 84 -8.59 -14.84 -0.55
N PHE A 85 -7.64 -13.93 -0.76
CA PHE A 85 -6.25 -14.22 -1.15
C PHE A 85 -5.32 -14.63 0.01
N SER A 86 -5.77 -14.54 1.27
CA SER A 86 -5.06 -15.10 2.44
C SER A 86 -6.02 -15.84 3.39
N PRO A 87 -5.88 -17.17 3.54
CA PRO A 87 -6.76 -17.99 4.39
C PRO A 87 -6.61 -17.74 5.90
N ALA A 88 -5.54 -17.08 6.33
CA ALA A 88 -5.07 -17.20 7.71
C ALA A 88 -5.60 -16.14 8.70
N LEU A 89 -6.20 -15.05 8.21
CA LEU A 89 -6.78 -14.01 9.07
C LEU A 89 -8.28 -14.23 9.38
N GLY A 90 -8.91 -15.27 8.84
CA GLY A 90 -10.34 -15.55 9.08
C GLY A 90 -11.32 -14.51 8.52
N ILE A 91 -10.84 -13.43 7.89
CA ILE A 91 -11.60 -12.37 7.21
C ILE A 91 -11.62 -12.70 5.72
N LYS A 92 -12.81 -12.69 5.09
CA LYS A 92 -12.96 -13.39 3.81
C LYS A 92 -13.87 -12.70 2.78
N SER A 93 -13.90 -11.37 2.75
CA SER A 93 -14.64 -10.59 1.75
C SER A 93 -13.75 -9.54 1.10
N ARG A 94 -13.80 -9.46 -0.23
CA ARG A 94 -13.03 -8.49 -1.02
C ARG A 94 -13.72 -7.13 -0.96
N VAL A 95 -12.96 -6.10 -0.58
CA VAL A 95 -13.34 -4.70 -0.79
C VAL A 95 -12.42 -4.14 -1.86
N LEU A 96 -12.98 -3.67 -2.97
CA LEU A 96 -12.26 -2.91 -3.98
C LEU A 96 -12.33 -1.43 -3.59
N LEU A 97 -11.17 -0.79 -3.53
CA LEU A 97 -11.03 0.65 -3.28
C LEU A 97 -10.47 1.31 -4.53
N GLU A 98 -11.24 2.21 -5.12
CA GLU A 98 -10.77 3.06 -6.23
C GLU A 98 -10.62 4.49 -5.71
N LEU A 99 -9.38 4.98 -5.70
CA LEU A 99 -9.04 6.32 -5.23
C LEU A 99 -8.92 7.24 -6.44
N LYS A 100 -9.72 8.31 -6.47
CA LYS A 100 -9.57 9.37 -7.49
C LYS A 100 -8.85 10.56 -6.86
N THR A 101 -7.58 10.75 -7.21
CA THR A 101 -6.80 11.91 -6.79
C THR A 101 -6.83 12.97 -7.91
N ALA A 102 -7.09 14.22 -7.54
CA ALA A 102 -7.09 15.36 -8.48
C ALA A 102 -5.72 16.04 -8.58
N LYS A 103 -4.74 15.63 -7.78
CA LYS A 103 -3.39 16.20 -7.79
C LYS A 103 -2.57 15.50 -8.86
N GLU A 104 -2.20 16.26 -9.90
CA GLU A 104 -1.02 15.98 -10.71
C GLU A 104 0.19 16.10 -9.78
N ALA A 105 0.59 14.99 -9.16
CA ALA A 105 1.83 14.90 -8.42
C ALA A 105 2.95 14.56 -9.41
N ASP A 106 4.10 15.21 -9.27
CA ASP A 106 5.33 14.75 -9.92
C ASP A 106 5.63 13.35 -9.41
N VAL A 107 5.39 12.34 -10.25
CA VAL A 107 5.43 10.93 -9.88
C VAL A 107 6.89 10.51 -9.63
N LEU A 108 7.82 11.18 -10.31
CA LEU A 108 9.27 11.00 -10.19
C LEU A 108 9.88 12.25 -9.57
N PRO A 109 9.76 12.47 -8.25
CA PRO A 109 10.20 13.70 -7.57
C PRO A 109 11.69 14.02 -7.71
N THR A 110 12.53 13.05 -8.11
CA THR A 110 13.96 13.28 -8.43
C THR A 110 14.21 13.56 -9.91
N GLY A 111 13.21 13.36 -10.77
CA GLY A 111 13.31 13.37 -12.23
C GLY A 111 13.90 12.08 -12.82
N HIS A 112 14.27 11.10 -12.00
CA HIS A 112 14.91 9.85 -12.45
C HIS A 112 14.05 8.62 -12.11
N ARG A 113 13.97 7.68 -13.06
CA ARG A 113 13.33 6.37 -12.84
C ARG A 113 14.09 5.52 -11.82
N VAL A 114 15.42 5.65 -11.81
CA VAL A 114 16.33 5.00 -10.87
C VAL A 114 17.44 5.99 -10.50
N ASP A 115 17.61 6.21 -9.21
CA ASP A 115 18.71 6.97 -8.60
C ASP A 115 19.72 6.02 -7.96
N ARG A 116 20.91 6.56 -7.64
CA ARG A 116 21.91 5.85 -6.82
C ARG A 116 22.10 6.53 -5.48
N VAL A 117 21.67 5.89 -4.40
CA VAL A 117 21.74 6.39 -3.03
C VAL A 117 22.66 5.49 -2.21
N LEU A 118 23.73 6.05 -1.65
CA LEU A 118 24.71 5.32 -0.83
C LEU A 118 25.23 4.01 -1.47
N GLY A 119 25.38 4.02 -2.80
CA GLY A 119 25.86 2.88 -3.58
C GLY A 119 24.78 1.94 -4.10
N HIS A 120 23.54 2.06 -3.63
CA HIS A 120 22.39 1.24 -4.01
C HIS A 120 21.49 1.91 -5.05
N HIS A 121 20.84 1.12 -5.90
CA HIS A 121 19.84 1.62 -6.83
C HIS A 121 18.50 1.80 -6.12
N VAL A 122 17.87 2.95 -6.26
CA VAL A 122 16.54 3.20 -5.70
C VAL A 122 15.62 3.86 -6.73
N SER A 123 14.33 3.56 -6.66
CA SER A 123 13.30 4.35 -7.36
C SER A 123 12.55 5.17 -6.32
N CYS A 124 12.63 6.50 -6.42
CA CYS A 124 11.87 7.40 -5.57
C CYS A 124 10.55 7.74 -6.28
N ILE A 125 9.43 7.25 -5.77
CA ILE A 125 8.12 7.40 -6.41
C ILE A 125 7.19 8.16 -5.48
N ASN A 126 6.53 9.17 -6.01
CA ASN A 126 5.49 9.91 -5.33
C ASN A 126 4.12 9.49 -5.87
N GLY A 127 3.56 8.43 -5.27
CA GLY A 127 2.25 7.88 -5.64
C GLY A 127 1.16 8.34 -4.68
N ILE A 128 0.56 7.39 -3.96
CA ILE A 128 -0.39 7.69 -2.89
C ILE A 128 0.32 8.34 -1.70
N SER A 129 1.52 7.86 -1.41
CA SER A 129 2.50 8.49 -0.53
C SER A 129 3.88 8.38 -1.18
N PRO A 130 4.84 9.23 -0.78
CA PRO A 130 6.23 9.07 -1.18
C PRO A 130 6.82 7.75 -0.68
N CYS A 131 7.32 6.93 -1.61
CA CYS A 131 8.01 5.67 -1.30
C CYS A 131 9.35 5.60 -2.02
N VAL A 132 10.34 5.00 -1.35
CA VAL A 132 11.62 4.60 -1.93
C VAL A 132 11.60 3.10 -2.14
N PHE A 133 11.75 2.65 -3.38
CA PHE A 133 11.84 1.23 -3.71
C PHE A 133 13.29 0.80 -3.85
N LEU A 134 13.61 -0.35 -3.27
CA LEU A 134 14.95 -0.94 -3.27
C LEU A 134 14.83 -2.45 -3.53
N ARG A 135 15.78 -3.02 -4.27
CA ARG A 135 15.82 -4.47 -4.50
C ARG A 135 16.34 -5.21 -3.27
N ALA A 136 15.71 -6.34 -2.93
CA ALA A 136 16.13 -7.19 -1.82
C ALA A 136 17.53 -7.80 -2.02
N ASP A 137 17.89 -8.13 -3.26
CA ASP A 137 19.17 -8.75 -3.60
C ASP A 137 20.37 -7.82 -3.35
N GLU A 138 20.21 -6.52 -3.57
CA GLU A 138 21.22 -5.50 -3.22
C GLU A 138 21.48 -5.38 -1.72
N LEU A 139 20.53 -5.81 -0.89
CA LEU A 139 20.69 -5.89 0.57
C LEU A 139 21.13 -7.28 1.06
N GLY A 140 21.26 -8.27 0.16
CA GLY A 140 21.51 -9.66 0.53
C GLY A 140 20.35 -10.33 1.25
N ILE A 141 19.11 -9.86 1.02
CA ILE A 141 17.90 -10.41 1.63
C ILE A 141 17.38 -11.55 0.75
N ASP A 142 17.18 -12.71 1.37
CA ASP A 142 16.63 -13.89 0.71
C ASP A 142 15.14 -13.69 0.37
N ASN A 143 14.77 -13.97 -0.88
CA ASN A 143 13.40 -13.86 -1.35
C ASN A 143 12.52 -15.07 -0.96
N THR A 144 13.08 -16.14 -0.40
CA THR A 144 12.31 -17.27 0.18
C THR A 144 11.68 -16.93 1.53
N ASN A 145 11.89 -15.72 2.01
CA ASN A 145 11.40 -15.26 3.29
C ASN A 145 10.68 -13.90 3.19
N LEU A 146 9.39 -13.90 3.48
CA LEU A 146 8.51 -12.71 3.52
C LEU A 146 8.31 -12.17 4.95
N LEU A 147 9.26 -12.39 5.84
CA LEU A 147 9.20 -11.90 7.20
C LEU A 147 9.31 -10.36 7.31
N ASP A 148 8.86 -9.82 8.44
CA ASP A 148 8.89 -8.40 8.77
C ASP A 148 10.35 -7.93 8.90
N PRO A 149 10.82 -7.01 8.04
CA PRO A 149 12.19 -6.51 8.09
C PRO A 149 12.61 -5.99 9.46
N MET A 150 11.68 -5.38 10.21
CA MET A 150 11.96 -4.81 11.53
C MET A 150 12.29 -5.87 12.59
N GLN A 151 11.77 -7.09 12.41
CA GLN A 151 11.97 -8.18 13.35
C GLN A 151 13.17 -9.05 12.97
N ASP A 152 13.41 -9.21 11.66
CA ASP A 152 14.29 -10.27 11.16
C ASP A 152 15.57 -9.78 10.48
N LEU A 153 15.65 -8.50 10.09
CA LEU A 153 16.90 -7.97 9.56
C LEU A 153 17.91 -7.68 10.67
N PRO A 154 19.21 -7.99 10.44
CA PRO A 154 20.26 -7.55 11.33
C PRO A 154 20.21 -6.03 11.53
N LYS A 155 20.52 -5.55 12.74
CA LYS A 155 20.55 -4.12 13.06
C LYS A 155 21.33 -3.27 12.06
N GLU A 156 22.40 -3.83 11.50
CA GLU A 156 23.23 -3.14 10.52
C GLU A 156 22.53 -2.99 9.16
N ALA A 157 21.75 -3.98 8.73
CA ALA A 157 20.93 -3.87 7.53
C ALA A 157 19.82 -2.82 7.73
N LEU A 158 19.17 -2.80 8.90
CA LEU A 158 18.17 -1.77 9.23
C LEU A 158 18.77 -0.36 9.23
N ARG A 159 20.00 -0.18 9.75
CA ARG A 159 20.70 1.11 9.69
C ARG A 159 20.99 1.55 8.26
N LYS A 160 21.40 0.62 7.39
CA LYS A 160 21.63 0.92 5.97
C LYS A 160 20.33 1.34 5.28
N VAL A 161 19.25 0.61 5.52
CA VAL A 161 17.91 0.94 5.00
C VAL A 161 17.48 2.33 5.46
N GLU A 162 17.64 2.66 6.75
CA GLU A 162 17.31 4.00 7.25
C GLU A 162 18.20 5.09 6.65
N ALA A 163 19.51 4.83 6.50
CA ALA A 163 20.42 5.79 5.88
C ALA A 163 20.04 6.08 4.42
N ILE A 164 19.64 5.05 3.66
CA ILE A 164 19.14 5.19 2.28
C ILE A 164 17.86 6.02 2.27
N ARG A 165 16.87 5.67 3.11
CA ARG A 165 15.61 6.40 3.22
C ARG A 165 15.83 7.87 3.57
N SER A 166 16.72 8.14 4.52
CA SER A 166 17.06 9.47 5.00
C SER A 166 17.73 10.33 3.92
N GLU A 167 18.67 9.78 3.17
CA GLU A 167 19.30 10.46 2.03
C GLU A 167 18.31 10.69 0.88
N ALA A 168 17.44 9.71 0.59
CA ALA A 168 16.39 9.84 -0.41
C ALA A 168 15.40 10.96 -0.06
N ALA A 169 15.02 11.10 1.23
CA ALA A 169 14.15 12.18 1.69
C ALA A 169 14.70 13.58 1.36
N VAL A 170 16.02 13.76 1.42
CA VAL A 170 16.67 15.01 1.01
C VAL A 170 16.54 15.23 -0.49
N ARG A 171 16.78 14.19 -1.29
CA ARG A 171 16.73 14.27 -2.75
C ARG A 171 15.35 14.59 -3.30
N ILE A 172 14.30 14.09 -2.65
CA ILE A 172 12.91 14.39 -3.02
C ILE A 172 12.35 15.66 -2.37
N GLY A 173 13.20 16.43 -1.67
CA GLY A 173 12.83 17.72 -1.08
C GLY A 173 11.97 17.65 0.19
N LEU A 174 11.84 16.48 0.83
CA LEU A 174 11.12 16.34 2.11
C LEU A 174 11.96 16.72 3.33
N ALA A 175 13.28 16.83 3.18
CA ALA A 175 14.20 17.25 4.24
C ALA A 175 15.35 18.10 3.66
N THR A 176 15.91 18.99 4.48
CA THR A 176 17.08 19.80 4.09
C THR A 176 18.42 19.11 4.34
N SER A 177 18.43 18.08 5.18
CA SER A 177 19.59 17.28 5.54
C SER A 177 19.12 15.87 5.93
N PRO A 178 20.00 14.86 5.85
CA PRO A 178 19.66 13.53 6.33
C PRO A 178 19.11 13.60 7.76
N LEU A 179 17.94 13.00 7.93
CA LEU A 179 17.22 12.94 9.19
C LEU A 179 17.99 12.09 10.19
N ILE A 180 18.09 12.61 11.43
CA ILE A 180 18.71 11.92 12.57
C ILE A 180 17.76 10.86 13.16
N HIS A 181 16.45 11.02 12.93
CA HIS A 181 15.41 10.11 13.37
C HIS A 181 14.45 9.78 12.23
N PRO A 182 13.88 8.55 12.19
CA PRO A 182 12.85 8.19 11.24
C PRO A 182 11.71 9.20 11.27
N ASN A 183 11.33 9.75 10.11
CA ASN A 183 10.20 10.66 9.98
C ASN A 183 9.12 10.03 9.11
N LYS A 184 7.85 10.28 9.46
CA LYS A 184 6.63 9.65 8.93
C LYS A 184 6.26 10.02 7.49
N PHE A 185 7.08 10.81 6.79
CA PHE A 185 6.72 11.38 5.48
C PHE A 185 7.28 10.62 4.27
N LEU A 186 8.16 9.65 4.49
CA LEU A 186 8.73 8.83 3.42
C LEU A 186 8.92 7.41 3.90
N ASP A 187 8.29 6.48 3.19
CA ASP A 187 8.44 5.05 3.42
C ASP A 187 9.54 4.46 2.53
N ILE A 188 10.12 3.37 2.98
CA ILE A 188 11.06 2.57 2.19
C ILE A 188 10.51 1.15 2.08
N VAL A 189 10.47 0.66 0.84
CA VAL A 189 9.85 -0.60 0.47
C VAL A 189 10.90 -1.46 -0.23
N ILE A 190 11.15 -2.64 0.33
CA ILE A 190 12.09 -3.61 -0.22
C ILE A 190 11.28 -4.59 -1.10
N ILE A 191 11.64 -4.67 -2.38
CA ILE A 191 10.94 -5.46 -3.39
C ILE A 191 11.84 -6.61 -3.88
N SER A 192 11.24 -7.76 -4.18
CA SER A 192 11.92 -8.87 -4.83
C SER A 192 10.98 -9.63 -5.77
N THR A 193 11.56 -10.41 -6.67
CA THR A 193 10.80 -11.46 -7.35
C THR A 193 10.24 -12.45 -6.32
N PRO A 194 9.08 -13.06 -6.59
CA PRO A 194 8.45 -14.01 -5.70
C PRO A 194 9.18 -15.36 -5.74
N SER A 195 9.20 -16.03 -4.59
CA SER A 195 9.67 -17.41 -4.42
C SER A 195 8.67 -18.16 -3.54
N THR A 196 8.68 -19.49 -3.57
CA THR A 196 7.84 -20.24 -2.62
C THR A 196 8.29 -19.93 -1.19
N CYS A 197 7.38 -19.42 -0.35
CA CYS A 197 7.68 -19.11 1.04
C CYS A 197 6.51 -19.44 1.96
N LYS A 198 6.80 -19.74 3.23
CA LYS A 198 5.80 -19.97 4.27
C LYS A 198 5.67 -18.71 5.12
N LEU A 199 4.46 -18.18 5.22
CA LEU A 199 4.15 -17.03 6.06
C LEU A 199 4.06 -17.42 7.54
N PRO A 200 4.20 -16.45 8.48
CA PRO A 200 3.96 -16.68 9.91
C PRO A 200 2.59 -17.30 10.21
N SER A 201 1.63 -17.00 9.35
CA SER A 201 0.25 -17.48 9.41
C SER A 201 0.11 -18.98 9.07
N GLY A 202 1.17 -19.61 8.54
CA GLY A 202 1.20 -20.99 8.07
C GLY A 202 0.84 -21.16 6.59
N GLU A 203 0.31 -20.12 5.94
CA GLU A 203 0.03 -20.09 4.51
C GLU A 203 1.33 -20.24 3.70
N VAL A 204 1.25 -21.00 2.59
CA VAL A 204 2.33 -21.11 1.61
C VAL A 204 2.00 -20.24 0.41
N VAL A 205 2.82 -19.22 0.19
CA VAL A 205 2.73 -18.34 -0.99
C VAL A 205 3.48 -19.00 -2.15
N ASN A 206 2.87 -19.00 -3.33
CA ASN A 206 3.43 -19.61 -4.54
C ASN A 206 3.77 -18.51 -5.55
N PRO A 207 4.93 -18.55 -6.21
CA PRO A 207 5.26 -17.58 -7.26
C PRO A 207 4.28 -17.61 -8.45
N ALA A 208 3.56 -18.70 -8.69
CA ALA A 208 2.55 -18.76 -9.75
C ALA A 208 1.30 -17.90 -9.49
N ASN A 209 1.09 -17.45 -8.25
CA ASN A 209 -0.07 -16.66 -7.86
C ASN A 209 0.30 -15.35 -7.17
N THR A 210 1.53 -14.88 -7.38
CA THR A 210 2.11 -13.66 -6.82
C THR A 210 3.07 -13.06 -7.82
N ASP A 211 3.02 -11.75 -8.02
CA ASP A 211 3.85 -11.06 -9.01
C ASP A 211 5.11 -10.47 -8.40
N LEU A 212 5.01 -9.92 -7.18
CA LEU A 212 6.12 -9.31 -6.46
C LEU A 212 6.02 -9.61 -4.97
N PHE A 213 7.17 -9.68 -4.33
CA PHE A 213 7.27 -9.67 -2.87
C PHE A 213 7.58 -8.25 -2.40
N MET A 214 6.79 -7.76 -1.45
CA MET A 214 6.87 -6.41 -0.92
C MET A 214 7.09 -6.45 0.59
N ARG A 215 8.07 -5.69 1.07
CA ARG A 215 8.39 -5.56 2.49
C ARG A 215 8.53 -4.08 2.84
N GLY A 216 7.46 -3.50 3.39
CA GLY A 216 7.49 -2.16 3.96
C GLY A 216 8.35 -2.12 5.21
N VAL A 217 9.22 -1.12 5.34
CA VAL A 217 10.03 -0.92 6.54
C VAL A 217 9.50 0.29 7.31
N ALA A 218 8.53 0.03 8.18
CA ALA A 218 7.90 1.04 9.01
C ALA A 218 8.77 1.41 10.23
N LEU A 219 9.87 2.13 9.99
CA LEU A 219 10.83 2.50 11.05
C LEU A 219 10.24 3.41 12.15
N HIS A 220 9.06 3.99 11.92
CA HIS A 220 8.37 4.89 12.82
C HIS A 220 7.09 4.30 13.46
N THR A 221 6.62 3.13 13.03
CA THR A 221 5.46 2.43 13.61
C THR A 221 5.71 0.93 13.69
N GLN A 222 5.80 0.40 14.91
CA GLN A 222 5.87 -1.05 15.11
C GLN A 222 4.52 -1.72 14.81
N GLY A 223 4.54 -2.82 14.06
CA GLY A 223 3.44 -3.79 14.04
C GLY A 223 2.30 -3.55 13.05
N ARG A 224 2.49 -2.80 11.95
CA ARG A 224 1.48 -2.74 10.88
C ARG A 224 1.71 -3.84 9.83
N PRO A 225 0.72 -4.72 9.56
CA PRO A 225 0.88 -5.88 8.68
C PRO A 225 1.03 -5.56 7.18
N LEU A 226 0.51 -4.41 6.73
CA LEU A 226 0.77 -3.80 5.43
C LEU A 226 0.13 -2.41 5.40
N PRO A 227 0.87 -1.33 5.12
CA PRO A 227 0.25 -0.07 4.75
C PRO A 227 -0.26 -0.12 3.30
N LEU A 228 -1.58 -0.01 3.11
CA LEU A 228 -2.20 0.03 1.78
C LEU A 228 -1.64 1.11 0.85
N HIS A 229 -1.13 2.21 1.40
CA HIS A 229 -0.51 3.28 0.62
C HIS A 229 0.77 2.82 -0.09
N GLU A 230 1.61 2.01 0.55
CA GLU A 230 2.83 1.49 -0.08
C GLU A 230 2.46 0.51 -1.20
N ALA A 231 1.43 -0.32 -0.99
CA ALA A 231 0.96 -1.27 -2.00
C ALA A 231 0.42 -0.53 -3.25
N LEU A 232 -0.37 0.52 -3.07
CA LEU A 232 -0.85 1.34 -4.18
C LEU A 232 0.27 2.15 -4.84
N THR A 233 1.21 2.71 -4.08
CA THR A 233 2.40 3.36 -4.65
C THR A 233 3.27 2.36 -5.41
N THR A 234 3.31 1.08 -5.00
CA THR A 234 3.97 0.00 -5.75
C THR A 234 3.27 -0.22 -7.09
N ALA A 235 1.93 -0.20 -7.13
CA ALA A 235 1.20 -0.28 -8.39
C ALA A 235 1.45 0.92 -9.31
N VAL A 236 1.62 2.13 -8.76
CA VAL A 236 2.05 3.31 -9.53
C VAL A 236 3.46 3.11 -10.08
N ALA A 237 4.40 2.66 -9.24
CA ALA A 237 5.78 2.40 -9.64
C ALA A 237 5.89 1.37 -10.76
N ALA A 238 5.06 0.33 -10.71
CA ALA A 238 4.97 -0.72 -11.74
C ALA A 238 4.58 -0.19 -13.13
N GLN A 239 3.84 0.93 -13.22
CA GLN A 239 3.49 1.56 -14.50
C GLN A 239 4.62 2.43 -15.07
N ILE A 240 5.68 2.66 -14.29
CA ILE A 240 6.81 3.48 -14.70
C ILE A 240 7.88 2.55 -15.28
N GLN A 241 8.01 2.57 -16.60
CA GLN A 241 9.04 1.85 -17.34
C GLN A 241 10.43 2.02 -16.68
N ASP A 242 11.22 0.96 -16.59
CA ASP A 242 12.56 0.95 -16.01
C ASP A 242 12.63 1.34 -14.52
N SER A 243 11.52 1.51 -13.80
CA SER A 243 11.58 1.61 -12.34
C SER A 243 12.02 0.27 -11.74
N ILE A 244 12.57 0.27 -10.52
CA ILE A 244 12.96 -0.98 -9.84
C ILE A 244 11.78 -1.94 -9.70
N VAL A 245 10.57 -1.41 -9.50
CA VAL A 245 9.37 -2.23 -9.36
C VAL A 245 9.02 -2.88 -10.70
N GLU A 246 9.00 -2.11 -11.78
CA GLU A 246 8.69 -2.60 -13.12
C GLU A 246 9.72 -3.64 -13.60
N GLN A 247 11.01 -3.39 -13.36
CA GLN A 247 12.10 -4.33 -13.67
C GLN A 247 11.98 -5.70 -13.00
N LEU A 248 11.26 -5.79 -11.89
CA LEU A 248 11.07 -7.03 -11.13
C LEU A 248 9.75 -7.74 -11.46
N LEU A 249 8.87 -7.12 -12.24
CA LEU A 249 7.61 -7.75 -12.64
C LEU A 249 7.85 -8.94 -13.58
N PRO A 250 7.01 -9.97 -13.49
CA PRO A 250 7.02 -11.04 -14.48
C PRO A 250 6.50 -10.52 -15.84
N PRO A 251 6.86 -11.19 -16.96
CA PRO A 251 6.33 -10.84 -18.28
C PRO A 251 4.80 -10.94 -18.38
N GLU A 252 4.21 -11.85 -17.61
CA GLU A 252 2.77 -12.05 -17.49
C GLU A 252 2.40 -12.01 -16.01
N LEU A 253 1.38 -11.21 -15.68
CA LEU A 253 0.87 -11.11 -14.32
C LEU A 253 0.11 -12.38 -13.95
N ALA A 254 0.11 -12.73 -12.67
CA ALA A 254 -0.61 -13.88 -12.11
C ALA A 254 -2.13 -13.77 -12.33
N TYR A 255 -2.65 -12.55 -12.42
CA TYR A 255 -4.05 -12.26 -12.70
C TYR A 255 -4.15 -11.05 -13.64
N ASP A 256 -5.09 -11.12 -14.58
CA ASP A 256 -5.30 -10.03 -15.54
C ASP A 256 -5.60 -8.69 -14.83
N ASP A 257 -5.00 -7.63 -15.35
CA ASP A 257 -5.20 -6.25 -14.91
C ASP A 257 -4.89 -5.94 -13.44
N VAL A 258 -4.26 -6.83 -12.66
CA VAL A 258 -3.89 -6.55 -11.27
C VAL A 258 -2.53 -7.12 -10.91
N ILE A 259 -1.78 -6.37 -10.11
CA ILE A 259 -0.51 -6.82 -9.53
C ILE A 259 -0.81 -7.44 -8.18
N THR A 260 -0.39 -8.68 -7.98
CA THR A 260 -0.52 -9.44 -6.74
C THR A 260 0.77 -9.33 -5.94
N LEU A 261 0.74 -8.54 -4.87
CA LEU A 261 1.86 -8.34 -3.97
C LEU A 261 1.79 -9.33 -2.81
N GLY A 262 2.84 -10.13 -2.62
CA GLY A 262 3.04 -10.96 -1.44
C GLY A 262 3.72 -10.17 -0.32
N HIS A 263 3.24 -10.30 0.90
CA HIS A 263 3.79 -9.66 2.09
C HIS A 263 3.67 -10.57 3.32
N ALA A 264 4.24 -10.16 4.46
CA ALA A 264 4.31 -10.97 5.68
C ALA A 264 2.95 -11.48 6.20
N SER A 265 1.85 -10.81 5.86
CA SER A 265 0.51 -11.17 6.33
C SER A 265 -0.38 -11.81 5.26
N GLY A 266 0.12 -12.03 4.04
CA GLY A 266 -0.66 -12.64 2.97
C GLY A 266 -0.31 -12.09 1.60
N ARG A 267 -1.36 -11.92 0.78
CA ARG A 267 -1.28 -11.30 -0.54
C ARG A 267 -2.34 -10.22 -0.67
N ILE A 268 -2.01 -9.19 -1.42
CA ILE A 268 -2.94 -8.13 -1.81
C ILE A 268 -2.88 -7.92 -3.32
N GLN A 269 -4.03 -7.61 -3.93
CA GLN A 269 -4.10 -7.22 -5.33
C GLN A 269 -4.29 -5.72 -5.44
N VAL A 270 -3.48 -5.09 -6.28
CA VAL A 270 -3.49 -3.65 -6.51
C VAL A 270 -3.39 -3.36 -8.01
N ASN A 271 -4.00 -2.26 -8.43
CA ASN A 271 -3.84 -1.69 -9.76
C ASN A 271 -3.77 -0.17 -9.59
N ALA A 272 -2.95 0.49 -10.39
CA ALA A 272 -2.99 1.92 -10.60
C ALA A 272 -2.97 2.22 -12.11
N THR A 273 -3.68 3.27 -12.49
CA THR A 273 -3.61 3.85 -13.84
C THR A 273 -3.08 5.27 -13.74
N ILE A 274 -2.01 5.56 -14.49
CA ILE A 274 -1.45 6.92 -14.58
C ILE A 274 -1.99 7.56 -15.87
N PRO A 275 -2.64 8.73 -15.81
CA PRO A 275 -3.07 9.46 -17.01
C PRO A 275 -1.87 9.77 -17.91
N GLN A 276 -2.03 9.56 -19.24
CA GLN A 276 -1.00 9.88 -20.23
C GLN A 276 -0.58 11.36 -20.12
N GLY A 277 0.73 11.62 -19.97
CA GLY A 277 1.30 12.97 -19.90
C GLY A 277 1.79 13.40 -18.51
N SER A 278 1.55 12.60 -17.48
CA SER A 278 2.18 12.78 -16.16
C SER A 278 3.68 12.52 -16.30
N LYS A 279 4.52 13.54 -16.07
CA LYS A 279 5.99 13.40 -16.06
C LYS A 279 6.48 12.94 -14.71
#